data_AF-A0A8I1HYU8-F1
#
_entry.id   AF-A0A8I1HYU8-F1
#
_cell.length_a   1.000
_cell.length_b   1.000
_cell.length_c   1.000
_cell.angle_alpha   90.00
_cell.angle_beta   90.00
_cell.angle_gamma   90.00
#
_symmetry.space_group_name_H-M   'P 1'
#
loop_
_entity.id
_entity.type
_entity.pdbx_description
1 polymer ?
#
loop_
_entity_poly.entity_id
_entity_poly.type
_entity_poly.pdbx_seq_one_letter_code
_entity_poly.pdbx_strand_id
1 'polypeptide(L)'
;MLFDLRDMRRENNDQSRRHRRHQTRRVELVSFMKARGIELQQVGENYRGFCPFHEDTTPSLTVNPKENLWNCFWLWARAAM
;
A
#
# COMPACT_ATOMS: atom_id res chain seq x y z
N MET A 1 -40.71 18.29 -14.00
CA MET A 1 -39.29 18.22 -13.59
C MET A 1 -38.90 16.76 -13.54
N LEU A 2 -38.49 16.19 -14.67
CA LEU A 2 -38.14 14.78 -14.78
C LEU A 2 -36.61 14.70 -14.78
N PHE A 3 -36.01 14.36 -13.64
CA PHE A 3 -34.60 13.98 -13.60
C PHE A 3 -34.49 12.61 -14.29
N ASP A 4 -33.99 12.61 -15.52
CA ASP A 4 -33.87 11.40 -16.34
C ASP A 4 -32.86 10.45 -15.69
N LEU A 5 -33.29 9.23 -15.37
CA LEU A 5 -32.45 8.18 -14.78
C LEU A 5 -31.24 7.85 -15.68
N ARG A 6 -31.27 8.17 -16.98
CA ARG A 6 -30.13 8.02 -17.89
C ARG A 6 -28.99 8.99 -17.56
N ASP A 7 -29.29 10.19 -17.07
CA ASP A 7 -28.28 11.18 -16.70
C ASP A 7 -27.57 10.81 -15.39
N MET A 8 -28.32 10.37 -14.37
CA MET A 8 -27.71 9.87 -13.12
C MET A 8 -26.82 8.65 -13.37
N ARG A 9 -27.20 7.75 -14.28
CA ARG A 9 -26.39 6.56 -14.61
C ARG A 9 -25.11 6.95 -15.36
N ARG A 10 -25.15 8.01 -16.17
CA ARG A 10 -23.96 8.57 -16.83
C ARG A 10 -23.03 9.25 -15.84
N GLU A 11 -23.54 10.05 -14.92
CA GLU A 11 -22.76 10.69 -13.86
C GLU A 11 -22.10 9.66 -12.94
N ASN A 12 -22.84 8.64 -12.47
CA ASN A 12 -22.28 7.58 -11.64
C ASN A 12 -21.16 6.80 -12.36
N ASN A 13 -21.32 6.53 -13.66
CA ASN A 13 -20.28 5.87 -14.45
C ASN A 13 -19.07 6.77 -14.71
N ASP A 14 -19.27 8.08 -14.89
CA ASP A 14 -18.18 9.05 -15.05
C ASP A 14 -17.41 9.26 -13.74
N GLN A 15 -18.10 9.39 -12.61
CA GLN A 15 -17.48 9.39 -11.28
C GLN A 15 -16.65 8.12 -11.04
N SER A 16 -17.17 6.94 -11.39
CA SER A 16 -16.45 5.67 -11.27
C SER A 16 -15.25 5.55 -12.23
N ARG A 17 -15.29 6.22 -13.39
CA ARG A 17 -14.16 6.28 -14.34
C ARG A 17 -13.10 7.28 -13.89
N ARG A 18 -13.49 8.41 -13.31
CA ARG A 18 -12.58 9.40 -12.69
C ARG A 18 -11.88 8.82 -11.45
N HIS A 19 -12.61 8.11 -10.59
CA HIS A 19 -12.04 7.44 -9.41
C HIS A 19 -10.91 6.46 -9.79
N ARG A 20 -11.11 5.66 -10.84
CA ARG A 20 -10.10 4.69 -11.33
C ARG A 20 -8.83 5.33 -11.87
N ARG A 21 -8.89 6.56 -12.42
CA ARG A 21 -7.72 7.25 -13.00
C ARG A 21 -6.77 7.81 -11.93
N HIS A 22 -7.22 8.00 -10.70
CA HIS A 22 -6.37 8.54 -9.62
C HIS A 22 -5.50 7.50 -8.91
N GLN A 23 -5.70 6.21 -9.19
CA GLN A 23 -5.06 5.14 -8.41
C GLN A 23 -3.76 4.59 -9.04
N THR A 24 -3.35 5.10 -10.20
CA THR A 24 -2.19 4.58 -10.97
C THR A 24 -0.96 5.49 -10.92
N ARG A 25 -0.72 6.19 -9.81
CA ARG A 25 0.64 6.67 -9.52
C ARG A 25 1.38 5.51 -8.89
N ARG A 26 2.53 5.11 -9.44
CA ARG A 26 3.47 4.22 -8.74
C ARG A 26 3.86 4.95 -7.46
N VAL A 27 3.23 4.55 -6.36
CA VAL A 27 3.57 5.06 -5.04
C VAL A 27 4.81 4.29 -4.60
N GLU A 28 5.90 5.02 -4.38
CA GLU A 28 7.11 4.50 -3.76
C GLU A 28 6.75 3.96 -2.37
N LEU A 29 6.84 2.63 -2.21
CA LEU A 29 6.37 1.93 -1.02
C LEU A 29 7.09 2.40 0.25
N VAL A 30 8.37 2.73 0.14
CA VAL A 30 9.18 3.30 1.24
C VAL A 30 8.60 4.64 1.70
N SER A 31 8.23 5.50 0.75
CA SER A 31 7.63 6.81 1.05
C SER A 31 6.26 6.66 1.69
N PHE A 32 5.44 5.74 1.17
CA PHE A 32 4.14 5.41 1.76
C PHE A 32 4.24 4.91 3.20
N MET A 33 5.18 4.02 3.48
CA MET A 33 5.39 3.47 4.83
C MET A 33 5.88 4.53 5.81
N LYS A 34 6.84 5.37 5.40
CA LYS A 34 7.29 6.52 6.22
C LYS A 34 6.17 7.50 6.49
N ALA A 35 5.33 7.81 5.49
CA ALA A 35 4.16 8.67 5.65
C ALA A 35 3.13 8.09 6.64
N ARG A 36 3.10 6.76 6.81
CA ARG A 36 2.27 6.08 7.80
C ARG A 36 2.88 6.04 9.20
N GLY A 37 4.10 6.57 9.38
CA GLY A 37 4.81 6.60 10.66
C GLY A 37 5.66 5.35 10.93
N ILE A 38 5.93 4.52 9.92
CA ILE A 38 6.79 3.34 10.07
C ILE A 38 8.24 3.80 9.97
N GLU A 39 9.01 3.55 11.04
CA GLU A 39 10.44 3.78 11.03
C GLU A 39 11.14 2.73 10.17
N LEU A 40 11.72 3.19 9.06
CA LEU A 40 12.48 2.38 8.12
C LEU A 40 13.94 2.82 8.12
N GLN A 41 14.82 1.93 8.53
CA GLN A 41 16.27 2.07 8.44
C GLN A 41 16.80 1.47 7.14
N GLN A 42 17.65 2.18 6.43
CA GLN A 42 18.28 1.65 5.22
C GLN A 42 19.41 0.68 5.60
N VAL A 43 19.35 -0.55 5.08
CA VAL A 43 20.34 -1.61 5.29
C VAL A 43 20.76 -2.13 3.92
N GLY A 44 21.85 -1.57 3.40
CA GLY A 44 22.30 -1.82 2.03
C GLY A 44 21.30 -1.27 1.00
N GLU A 45 20.87 -2.12 0.07
CA GLU A 45 19.89 -1.77 -0.97
C GLU A 45 18.43 -1.85 -0.50
N ASN A 46 18.19 -2.47 0.66
CA ASN A 46 16.85 -2.67 1.22
C ASN A 46 16.62 -1.76 2.44
N TYR A 47 15.37 -1.62 2.83
CA TYR A 47 14.99 -0.98 4.10
C TYR A 47 14.49 -2.03 5.08
N ARG A 48 14.80 -1.85 6.36
CA ARG A 48 14.27 -2.66 7.46
C ARG A 48 13.52 -1.80 8.46
N GLY A 49 12.49 -2.35 9.09
CA GLY A 49 11.74 -1.65 10.13
C GLY A 49 10.83 -2.56 10.94
N PHE A 50 10.02 -1.93 11.79
CA PHE A 50 8.99 -2.61 12.55
C PHE A 50 7.73 -2.77 11.69
N CYS A 51 7.14 -3.96 11.75
CA CYS A 51 5.90 -4.24 11.03
C CYS A 51 4.73 -3.64 11.83
N PRO A 52 3.80 -2.91 11.20
CA PRO A 52 2.66 -2.33 11.90
C PRO A 52 1.57 -3.36 12.24
N PHE A 53 1.68 -4.60 11.76
CA PHE A 53 0.64 -5.62 11.92
C PHE A 53 0.83 -6.49 13.17
N HIS A 54 1.96 -6.37 13.84
CA HIS A 54 2.26 -7.13 15.04
C HIS A 54 3.30 -6.37 15.87
N GLU A 55 3.13 -6.36 17.18
CA GLU A 55 4.09 -5.75 18.11
C GLU A 55 5.25 -6.70 18.30
N ASP A 56 6.28 -6.58 17.47
CA ASP A 56 7.52 -7.32 17.64
C ASP A 56 8.67 -6.44 18.13
N THR A 57 9.51 -7.04 18.96
CA THR A 57 10.72 -6.41 19.50
C THR A 57 11.86 -6.37 18.48
N THR A 58 11.76 -7.13 17.40
CA THR A 58 12.80 -7.23 16.35
C THR A 58 12.27 -6.67 15.03
N PRO A 59 13.06 -5.86 14.29
CA PRO A 59 12.65 -5.37 12.97
C PRO A 59 12.58 -6.50 11.95
N SER A 60 11.37 -6.94 11.61
CA SER A 60 11.12 -8.01 10.61
C SER A 60 10.60 -7.55 9.27
N LEU A 61 10.18 -6.29 9.17
CA LEU A 61 9.75 -5.72 7.93
C LEU A 61 11.00 -5.46 7.10
N THR A 62 11.08 -6.04 5.91
CA THR A 62 12.08 -5.75 4.88
C THR A 62 11.38 -5.22 3.65
N VAL A 63 11.84 -4.10 3.11
CA VAL A 63 11.27 -3.44 1.94
C VAL A 63 12.36 -3.31 0.88
N ASN A 64 12.10 -3.87 -0.30
CA ASN A 64 12.95 -3.71 -1.47
C ASN A 64 12.39 -2.57 -2.33
N PRO A 65 13.07 -1.41 -2.40
CA PRO A 65 12.60 -0.25 -3.16
C PRO A 65 12.65 -0.49 -4.68
N LYS A 66 13.60 -1.32 -5.16
CA LYS A 66 13.79 -1.59 -6.59
C LYS A 66 12.64 -2.41 -7.17
N GLU A 67 12.23 -3.44 -6.44
CA GLU A 67 11.09 -4.29 -6.82
C GLU A 67 9.76 -3.71 -6.31
N ASN A 68 9.80 -2.67 -5.47
CA ASN A 68 8.65 -2.09 -4.77
C ASN A 68 7.84 -3.15 -4.01
N LEU A 69 8.54 -4.10 -3.39
CA LEU A 69 7.99 -5.21 -2.62
C LEU A 69 8.36 -5.07 -1.14
N TRP A 70 7.51 -5.59 -0.27
CA TRP A 70 7.81 -5.73 1.15
C TRP A 70 7.54 -7.13 1.61
N ASN A 71 8.25 -7.51 2.65
CA ASN A 71 8.02 -8.73 3.36
C ASN A 71 8.16 -8.53 4.88
N CYS A 72 7.33 -9.23 5.63
CA CYS A 72 7.53 -9.46 7.06
C CYS A 72 7.94 -10.92 7.30
N PHE A 73 9.07 -11.13 7.98
CA PHE A 73 9.59 -12.47 8.29
C PHE A 73 8.56 -13.40 8.98
N TRP A 74 7.69 -12.88 9.87
CA TRP A 74 6.70 -13.70 10.58
C TRP A 74 5.45 -14.06 9.78
N LEU A 75 5.11 -13.27 8.75
CA LEU A 75 3.97 -13.57 7.88
C LEU A 75 4.22 -14.84 7.04
N TRP A 76 5.47 -15.23 6.84
CA TRP A 76 5.85 -16.50 6.23
C TRP A 76 6.08 -17.63 7.25
N ALA A 77 6.49 -17.31 8.48
CA ALA A 77 6.74 -18.31 9.52
C ALA A 77 5.49 -19.07 9.97
N ARG A 78 4.28 -18.48 9.86
CA ARG A 78 3.01 -19.18 10.14
C ARG A 78 2.59 -20.19 9.06
N ALA A 79 3.22 -20.20 7.88
CA ALA A 79 2.91 -21.15 6.81
C ALA A 79 3.89 -22.34 6.76
N ALA A 80 4.88 -22.37 7.66
CA ALA A 80 5.93 -23.40 7.71
C ALA A 80 5.79 -24.35 8.92
N MET A 81 4.63 -24.39 9.58
CA MET A 81 4.27 -25.39 10.59
C MET A 81 3.09 -26.23 10.13
#